data_AF-A0A0M0JNW4-F1
#
_entry.id   AF-A0A0M0JNW4-F1
#
_cell.length_a   1.000
_cell.length_b   1.000
_cell.length_c   1.000
_cell.angle_alpha   90.00
_cell.angle_beta   90.00
_cell.angle_gamma   90.00
#
_symmetry.space_group_name_H-M   'P 1'
#
loop_
_entity.id
_entity.type
_entity.pdbx_description
1 polymer ?
#
loop_
_entity_poly.entity_id
_entity_poly.type
_entity_poly.pdbx_seq_one_letter_code
_entity_poly.pdbx_strand_id
1 'polypeptide(L)'
;MADADMASEPAEAAQAAVPAVIPDYQRGDLVWAKIKGFPWWPSQIRSVRNLRQRSEDHVPYVRVRFLHTKDNAEVAPDKLLPYTEANAELGIVKPKMFKSDGLKKKFLTAVAQADAWPPPPPAEPEEWSDDEVVEQEEVEAARAEASAHRAAWRSEGHELLGQHVARFFGASQGPKVRAYLAVITRWSPWEDTNLFHVLHDDGDEEDLEEEEVRKAISAYRRQPEARRRKHEQHVAKEEKQRKAEERARQPRKPRSALASFSQAVRPALLAAHPAATATELSRLVMAAWREADARTHAEHEATAAADRQRYLAECAAVGLAPDGEGDGRAHGPLPPLPALGFFRERCEVALGVRLGGDETELGPAVAELLHCGFRQLPAEEREELEDLAAADLERYKDEVAAWQSRQAAHAKRRAQAGGAKRPRAEE
;
A
#
# COMPACT_ATOMS: atom_id res chain seq x y z
N MET A 1 -0.03 13.66 72.54
CA MET A 1 1.15 12.97 73.08
C MET A 1 1.32 11.74 72.21
N ALA A 2 2.11 11.90 71.14
CA ALA A 2 3.52 11.49 71.07
C ALA A 2 3.57 9.99 70.71
N ASP A 3 3.91 9.67 69.46
CA ASP A 3 5.27 9.23 69.02
C ASP A 3 5.61 7.83 69.59
N ALA A 4 6.21 6.86 68.90
CA ALA A 4 6.70 6.61 67.55
C ALA A 4 7.15 5.11 67.52
N ASP A 5 7.75 4.69 66.40
CA ASP A 5 8.54 3.46 66.12
C ASP A 5 7.80 2.13 65.84
N MET A 6 7.85 1.56 64.62
CA MET A 6 8.97 1.10 63.74
C MET A 6 9.48 -0.32 64.08
N ALA A 7 9.04 -1.30 63.28
CA ALA A 7 9.70 -2.56 62.91
C ALA A 7 8.72 -3.30 61.97
N SER A 8 8.82 -3.31 60.64
CA SER A 8 9.85 -3.81 59.70
C SER A 8 10.17 -5.30 59.84
N GLU A 9 9.49 -6.14 59.03
CA GLU A 9 9.94 -7.46 58.58
C GLU A 9 9.25 -7.79 57.23
N PRO A 10 9.78 -8.71 56.40
CA PRO A 10 10.59 -8.34 55.25
C PRO A 10 9.88 -8.47 53.90
N ALA A 11 10.40 -7.70 52.93
CA ALA A 11 9.96 -7.66 51.56
C ALA A 11 10.22 -8.98 50.81
N GLU A 12 9.13 -9.47 50.25
CA GLU A 12 9.04 -10.47 49.18
C GLU A 12 9.92 -10.09 47.99
N ALA A 13 10.58 -11.11 47.42
CA ALA A 13 11.60 -11.00 46.39
C ALA A 13 11.15 -10.20 45.17
N ALA A 14 11.65 -8.96 45.07
CA ALA A 14 11.51 -8.13 43.88
C ALA A 14 12.37 -8.70 42.75
N GLN A 15 11.69 -9.07 41.65
CA GLN A 15 12.31 -9.23 40.33
C GLN A 15 13.01 -7.92 39.98
N ALA A 16 14.34 -7.91 40.02
CA ALA A 16 15.13 -6.75 39.65
C ALA A 16 14.93 -6.44 38.16
N ALA A 17 14.28 -5.32 37.91
CA ALA A 17 14.11 -4.73 36.60
C ALA A 17 15.48 -4.49 35.95
N VAL A 18 15.60 -4.91 34.69
CA VAL A 18 16.73 -4.59 33.83
C VAL A 18 16.71 -3.06 33.60
N PRO A 19 17.78 -2.31 33.92
CA PRO A 19 17.73 -0.85 33.84
C PRO A 19 17.53 -0.38 32.41
N ALA A 20 16.47 0.41 32.20
CA ALA A 20 16.10 1.06 30.94
C ALA A 20 16.95 2.31 30.64
N VAL A 21 18.28 2.17 30.70
CA VAL A 21 19.22 3.25 30.35
C VAL A 21 20.19 2.70 29.33
N ILE A 22 20.14 3.21 28.11
CA ILE A 22 21.12 2.89 27.07
C ILE A 22 22.47 3.48 27.50
N PRO A 23 23.51 2.66 27.73
CA PRO A 23 24.83 3.19 28.07
C PRO A 23 25.38 4.03 26.92
N ASP A 24 26.00 5.17 27.23
CA ASP A 24 26.61 6.09 26.23
C ASP A 24 27.92 5.48 25.72
N TYR A 25 27.78 4.43 24.91
CA TYR A 25 28.90 3.71 24.33
C TYR A 25 29.68 4.57 23.34
N GLN A 26 31.00 4.45 23.34
CA GLN A 26 31.92 5.13 22.42
C GLN A 26 32.57 4.15 21.43
N ARG A 27 33.08 4.69 20.31
CA ARG A 27 33.86 3.90 19.35
C ARG A 27 35.10 3.36 20.05
N GLY A 28 35.29 2.05 19.99
CA GLY A 28 36.40 1.36 20.64
C GLY A 28 36.01 0.63 21.92
N ASP A 29 34.85 0.94 22.52
CA ASP A 29 34.37 0.27 23.73
C ASP A 29 34.17 -1.22 23.51
N LEU A 30 34.49 -1.97 24.56
CA LEU A 30 34.33 -3.42 24.59
C LEU A 30 32.99 -3.77 25.24
N VAL A 31 32.21 -4.60 24.56
CA VAL A 31 30.86 -5.01 24.96
C VAL A 31 30.62 -6.50 24.73
N TRP A 32 29.72 -7.08 25.50
CA TRP A 32 29.10 -8.35 25.17
C TRP A 32 27.94 -8.11 24.22
N ALA A 33 27.98 -8.73 23.03
CA ALA A 33 26.91 -8.63 22.05
C ALA A 33 26.14 -9.93 21.88
N LYS A 34 24.81 -9.84 21.79
CA LYS A 34 23.92 -11.00 21.62
C LYS A 34 23.26 -11.03 20.25
N ILE A 35 23.48 -12.13 19.53
CA ILE A 35 22.75 -12.46 18.28
C ILE A 35 22.00 -13.79 18.40
N LYS A 36 20.94 -13.94 17.60
CA LYS A 36 20.10 -15.15 17.60
C LYS A 36 20.93 -16.38 17.23
N GLY A 37 20.89 -17.41 18.07
CA GLY A 37 21.55 -18.70 17.81
C GLY A 37 23.01 -18.82 18.25
N PHE A 38 23.61 -17.76 18.81
CA PHE A 38 24.98 -17.76 19.35
C PHE A 38 25.00 -17.32 20.83
N PRO A 39 26.01 -17.70 21.63
CA PRO A 39 26.20 -17.14 22.98
C PRO A 39 26.46 -15.63 22.91
N TRP A 40 26.41 -14.94 24.06
CA TRP A 40 26.93 -13.58 24.07
C TRP A 40 28.41 -13.65 23.75
N TRP A 41 28.86 -12.79 22.84
CA TRP A 41 30.20 -12.83 22.30
C TRP A 41 30.91 -11.51 22.59
N PRO A 42 32.20 -11.53 22.94
CA PRO A 42 32.94 -10.31 23.20
C PRO A 42 33.18 -9.54 21.89
N SER A 43 32.83 -8.26 21.88
CA SER A 43 32.74 -7.45 20.68
C SER A 43 33.19 -6.01 20.92
N GLN A 44 33.80 -5.41 19.90
CA GLN A 44 34.23 -4.02 19.93
C GLN A 44 33.24 -3.12 19.19
N ILE A 45 32.88 -1.98 19.75
CA ILE A 45 32.01 -1.00 19.12
C ILE A 45 32.76 -0.27 18.01
N ARG A 46 32.20 -0.30 16.79
CA ARG A 46 32.79 0.32 15.60
C ARG A 46 32.11 1.64 15.23
N SER A 47 30.80 1.70 15.36
CA SER A 47 30.04 2.92 15.06
C SER A 47 28.73 2.93 15.85
N VAL A 48 28.43 4.08 16.43
CA VAL A 48 27.20 4.36 17.19
C VAL A 48 26.30 5.26 16.34
N ARG A 49 26.08 4.85 15.08
CA ARG A 49 25.40 5.68 14.06
C ARG A 49 23.99 6.05 14.57
N ASN A 50 23.85 7.31 14.98
CA ASN A 50 22.63 8.03 15.36
C ASN A 50 21.77 7.42 16.49
N LEU A 51 22.33 7.30 17.70
CA LEU A 51 21.53 7.08 18.92
C LEU A 51 20.69 8.31 19.31
N ARG A 52 21.09 9.52 18.88
CA ARG A 52 20.51 10.79 19.36
C ARG A 52 19.59 11.53 18.37
N GLN A 53 19.46 11.08 17.12
CA GLN A 53 18.63 11.77 16.11
C GLN A 53 17.93 10.80 15.16
N ARG A 54 16.65 10.51 15.43
CA ARG A 54 15.49 10.53 14.48
C ARG A 54 14.34 9.61 14.93
N SER A 55 13.13 10.16 14.83
CA SER A 55 11.78 9.54 14.66
C SER A 55 11.36 8.38 15.57
N GLU A 56 10.16 8.51 16.15
CA GLU A 56 9.48 7.58 17.07
C GLU A 56 9.36 6.11 16.60
N ASP A 57 9.65 5.79 15.33
CA ASP A 57 9.36 4.48 14.73
C ASP A 57 10.58 3.58 14.42
N HIS A 58 11.84 4.00 14.67
CA HIS A 58 13.02 3.16 14.37
C HIS A 58 13.83 2.84 15.64
N VAL A 59 13.98 1.53 15.92
CA VAL A 59 14.83 1.05 17.01
C VAL A 59 16.30 1.36 16.66
N PRO A 60 17.06 2.04 17.53
CA PRO A 60 18.48 2.30 17.28
C PRO A 60 19.26 0.99 17.17
N TYR A 61 20.27 0.93 16.30
CA TYR A 61 21.20 -0.21 16.19
C TYR A 61 22.65 0.29 16.29
N VAL A 62 23.49 -0.46 17.00
CA VAL A 62 24.93 -0.18 17.16
C VAL A 62 25.71 -1.20 16.34
N ARG A 63 26.71 -0.74 15.59
CA ARG A 63 27.58 -1.63 14.82
C ARG A 63 28.73 -2.12 15.69
N VAL A 64 28.77 -3.43 15.90
CA VAL A 64 29.81 -4.12 16.68
C VAL A 64 30.63 -5.05 15.80
N ARG A 65 31.89 -5.26 16.16
CA ARG A 65 32.79 -6.23 15.55
C ARG A 65 33.09 -7.34 16.54
N PHE A 66 32.79 -8.59 16.20
CA PHE A 66 33.07 -9.74 17.05
C PHE A 66 34.57 -10.02 17.12
N LEU A 67 35.10 -10.17 18.34
CA LEU A 67 36.49 -10.54 18.54
C LEU A 67 36.74 -11.98 18.06
N HIS A 68 37.97 -12.25 17.63
CA HIS A 68 38.42 -13.43 16.91
C HIS A 68 37.83 -13.65 15.50
N THR A 69 36.51 -13.61 15.31
CA THR A 69 35.91 -13.87 13.98
C THR A 69 36.00 -12.68 13.03
N LYS A 70 36.20 -11.47 13.58
CA LYS A 70 36.33 -10.19 12.85
C LYS A 70 35.07 -9.77 12.07
N ASP A 71 33.96 -10.51 12.19
CA ASP A 71 32.68 -10.22 11.58
C ASP A 71 32.04 -8.97 12.21
N ASN A 72 31.29 -8.22 11.40
CA ASN A 72 30.54 -7.05 11.88
C ASN A 72 29.04 -7.39 11.93
N ALA A 73 28.33 -6.88 12.94
CA ALA A 73 26.89 -6.98 13.04
C ALA A 73 26.27 -5.70 13.60
N GLU A 74 25.03 -5.44 13.21
CA GLU A 74 24.20 -4.37 13.76
C GLU A 74 23.31 -4.97 14.84
N VAL A 75 23.47 -4.48 16.08
CA VAL A 75 22.87 -5.07 17.28
C VAL A 75 22.09 -3.98 17.99
N ALA A 76 20.84 -4.27 18.34
CA ALA A 76 20.01 -3.35 19.09
C ALA A 76 20.60 -3.12 20.51
N PRO A 77 20.48 -1.92 21.11
CA PRO A 77 21.06 -1.60 22.41
C PRO A 77 20.65 -2.53 23.55
N ASP A 78 19.44 -3.11 23.50
CA ASP A 78 18.94 -4.08 24.48
C ASP A 78 19.66 -5.44 24.42
N LYS A 79 20.47 -5.65 23.38
CA LYS A 79 21.29 -6.84 23.14
C LYS A 79 22.79 -6.57 23.30
N LEU A 80 23.13 -5.46 23.96
CA LEU A 80 24.50 -5.07 24.29
C LEU A 80 24.64 -4.88 25.80
N LEU A 81 25.68 -5.46 26.36
CA LEU A 81 26.05 -5.27 27.76
C LEU A 81 27.51 -4.80 27.84
N PRO A 82 27.88 -3.93 28.79
CA PRO A 82 29.27 -3.55 29.00
C PRO A 82 30.16 -4.77 29.22
N TYR A 83 31.37 -4.77 28.65
CA TYR A 83 32.35 -5.83 28.91
C TYR A 83 33.03 -5.59 30.25
N THR A 84 32.35 -5.98 31.32
CA THR A 84 32.97 -6.11 32.64
C THR A 84 33.51 -7.53 32.80
N GLU A 85 34.65 -7.67 33.48
CA GLU A 85 35.44 -8.91 33.59
C GLU A 85 34.68 -10.11 34.20
N ALA A 86 33.50 -9.90 34.79
CA ALA A 86 32.68 -11.00 35.30
C ALA A 86 31.17 -10.72 35.21
N ASN A 87 30.51 -11.20 34.15
CA ASN A 87 29.06 -11.44 34.13
C ASN A 87 28.73 -12.94 34.23
N ALA A 88 29.48 -13.66 35.08
CA ALA A 88 29.21 -15.06 35.41
C ALA A 88 27.81 -15.27 36.04
N GLU A 89 27.23 -14.24 36.65
CA GLU A 89 25.90 -14.27 37.26
C GLU A 89 24.74 -14.19 36.24
N LEU A 90 24.98 -13.71 35.02
CA LEU A 90 23.96 -13.59 33.96
C LEU A 90 23.78 -14.88 33.12
N GLY A 91 24.42 -15.98 33.50
CA GLY A 91 24.25 -17.28 32.83
C GLY A 91 24.75 -17.31 31.37
N ILE A 92 25.70 -16.43 31.04
CA ILE A 92 26.10 -16.10 29.66
C ILE A 92 26.80 -17.26 28.94
N VAL A 93 27.40 -18.20 29.66
CA VAL A 93 28.13 -19.32 29.05
C VAL A 93 27.64 -20.67 29.59
N LYS A 94 26.45 -21.09 29.17
CA LYS A 94 26.00 -22.47 29.41
C LYS A 94 26.75 -23.43 28.47
N PRO A 95 27.37 -24.52 28.96
CA PRO A 95 28.13 -25.46 28.13
C PRO A 95 27.35 -26.04 26.94
N LYS A 96 26.02 -26.17 27.08
CA LYS A 96 25.09 -26.65 26.04
C LYS A 96 24.88 -25.68 24.86
N MET A 97 25.42 -24.45 24.92
CA MET A 97 25.23 -23.45 23.86
C MET A 97 26.24 -23.54 22.72
N PHE A 98 27.34 -24.27 22.88
CA PHE A 98 28.32 -24.47 21.82
C PHE A 98 27.95 -25.71 21.02
N LYS A 99 27.62 -25.52 19.73
CA LYS A 99 27.29 -26.61 18.81
C LYS A 99 28.50 -27.48 18.45
N SER A 100 29.72 -27.00 18.72
CA SER A 100 30.98 -27.73 18.46
C SER A 100 32.12 -27.23 19.36
N ASP A 101 33.09 -28.11 19.62
CA ASP A 101 34.31 -27.77 20.37
C ASP A 101 35.18 -26.73 19.65
N GLY A 102 35.12 -26.70 18.31
CA GLY A 102 35.77 -25.67 17.51
C GLY A 102 35.22 -24.27 17.78
N LEU A 103 33.90 -24.14 17.96
CA LEU A 103 33.28 -22.86 18.32
C LEU A 103 33.64 -22.42 19.74
N LYS A 104 33.76 -23.39 20.67
CA LYS A 104 34.21 -23.14 22.05
C LYS A 104 35.65 -22.64 22.10
N LYS A 105 36.56 -23.23 21.31
CA LYS A 105 37.96 -22.77 21.21
C LYS A 105 38.03 -21.33 20.69
N LYS A 106 37.29 -21.01 19.63
CA LYS A 106 37.20 -19.65 19.07
C LYS A 106 36.64 -18.64 20.08
N PHE A 107 35.63 -19.04 20.85
CA PHE A 107 35.06 -18.22 21.93
C PHE A 107 36.09 -17.92 23.02
N LEU A 108 36.82 -18.93 23.51
CA LEU A 108 37.86 -18.73 24.53
C LEU A 108 38.99 -17.84 24.03
N THR A 109 39.39 -17.96 22.76
CA THR A 109 40.37 -17.04 22.15
C THR A 109 39.82 -15.61 22.03
N ALA A 110 38.53 -15.45 21.72
CA ALA A 110 37.89 -14.14 21.68
C ALA A 110 37.83 -13.47 23.06
N VAL A 111 37.54 -14.25 24.11
CA VAL A 111 37.57 -13.78 25.51
C VAL A 111 38.99 -13.41 25.93
N ALA A 112 39.99 -14.26 25.65
CA ALA A 112 41.38 -13.92 25.94
C ALA A 112 41.86 -12.65 25.21
N GLN A 113 41.38 -12.43 23.97
CA GLN A 113 41.66 -11.20 23.21
C GLN A 113 40.97 -9.96 23.82
N ALA A 114 39.80 -10.16 24.41
CA ALA A 114 39.02 -9.12 25.07
C ALA A 114 39.62 -8.76 26.44
N ASP A 115 40.07 -9.75 27.21
CA ASP A 115 40.74 -9.55 28.51
C ASP A 115 42.13 -8.91 28.34
N ALA A 116 42.82 -9.22 27.24
CA ALA A 116 44.10 -8.59 26.88
C ALA A 116 43.92 -7.25 26.13
N TRP A 117 42.70 -6.71 26.05
CA TRP A 117 42.44 -5.48 25.31
C TRP A 117 43.03 -4.27 26.07
N PRO A 118 43.99 -3.53 25.48
CA PRO A 118 44.61 -2.42 26.18
C PRO A 118 43.58 -1.30 26.44
N PRO A 119 43.69 -0.57 27.57
CA PRO A 119 42.89 0.63 27.77
C PRO A 119 43.14 1.61 26.62
N PRO A 120 42.13 2.36 26.17
CA PRO A 120 42.32 3.33 25.10
C PRO A 120 43.44 4.30 25.51
N PRO A 121 44.43 4.57 24.64
CA PRO A 121 45.47 5.53 24.95
C PRO A 121 44.82 6.88 25.29
N PRO A 122 45.35 7.65 26.25
CA PRO A 122 44.87 9.00 26.52
C PRO A 122 44.95 9.79 25.21
N ALA A 123 43.90 10.57 24.94
CA ALA A 123 43.71 11.31 23.69
C ALA A 123 44.87 12.30 23.45
N GLU A 124 45.95 11.81 22.85
CA GLU A 124 46.83 12.65 22.06
C GLU A 124 46.06 13.02 20.79
N PRO A 125 46.09 14.29 20.38
CA PRO A 125 45.55 14.67 19.09
C PRO A 125 46.47 14.04 18.03
N GLU A 126 46.18 12.80 17.64
CA GLU A 126 46.67 12.24 16.39
C GLU A 126 46.22 13.22 15.30
N GLU A 127 47.19 13.97 14.79
CA GLU A 127 47.09 14.65 13.51
C GLU A 127 46.64 13.61 12.49
N TRP A 128 45.41 13.80 12.02
CA TRP A 128 44.75 12.94 11.06
C TRP A 128 45.60 12.89 9.80
N SER A 129 46.11 11.71 9.44
CA SER A 129 46.52 11.46 8.06
C SER A 129 45.27 11.51 7.19
N ASP A 130 45.27 12.47 6.28
CA ASP A 130 44.18 12.95 5.42
C ASP A 130 43.72 11.93 4.34
N ASP A 131 43.65 10.63 4.69
CA ASP A 131 43.37 9.54 3.74
C ASP A 131 42.16 8.67 4.10
N GLU A 132 41.38 9.00 5.14
CA GLU A 132 40.13 8.27 5.42
C GLU A 132 39.00 9.14 6.00
N VAL A 133 38.94 10.40 5.57
CA VAL A 133 37.69 11.18 5.61
C VAL A 133 36.98 10.93 4.28
N VAL A 134 36.20 9.86 4.19
CA VAL A 134 35.10 9.81 3.21
C VAL A 134 34.19 10.96 3.61
N GLU A 135 34.33 12.07 2.91
CA GLU A 135 33.72 13.35 3.22
C GLU A 135 32.23 13.12 3.43
N GLN A 136 31.65 13.78 4.43
CA GLN A 136 30.20 13.72 4.64
C GLN A 136 29.45 14.10 3.37
N GLU A 137 30.07 14.89 2.49
CA GLU A 137 29.62 15.17 1.14
C GLU A 137 29.55 13.94 0.22
N GLU A 138 30.48 12.97 0.28
CA GLU A 138 30.39 11.72 -0.50
C GLU A 138 29.26 10.81 0.00
N VAL A 139 29.04 10.76 1.32
CA VAL A 139 27.92 9.98 1.89
C VAL A 139 26.57 10.66 1.63
N GLU A 140 26.53 12.00 1.69
CA GLU A 140 25.35 12.78 1.34
C GLU A 140 25.09 12.79 -0.17
N ALA A 141 26.12 12.80 -1.00
CA ALA A 141 26.03 12.63 -2.44
C ALA A 141 25.51 11.23 -2.79
N ALA A 142 26.07 10.16 -2.22
CA ALA A 142 25.55 8.80 -2.41
C ALA A 142 24.11 8.64 -1.92
N ARG A 143 23.73 9.35 -0.85
CA ARG A 143 22.35 9.38 -0.34
C ARG A 143 21.42 10.22 -1.22
N ALA A 144 21.89 11.34 -1.75
CA ALA A 144 21.17 12.22 -2.67
C ALA A 144 21.00 11.53 -4.02
N GLU A 145 21.99 10.80 -4.49
CA GLU A 145 21.99 9.96 -5.68
C GLU A 145 21.05 8.76 -5.50
N ALA A 146 21.12 8.04 -4.36
CA ALA A 146 20.15 6.99 -4.04
C ALA A 146 18.72 7.54 -3.88
N SER A 147 18.56 8.78 -3.39
CA SER A 147 17.28 9.46 -3.30
C SER A 147 16.77 9.94 -4.67
N ALA A 148 17.64 10.41 -5.55
CA ALA A 148 17.34 10.80 -6.92
C ALA A 148 16.98 9.56 -7.76
N HIS A 149 17.71 8.46 -7.58
CA HIS A 149 17.41 7.16 -8.16
C HIS A 149 16.06 6.64 -7.67
N ARG A 150 15.76 6.71 -6.37
CA ARG A 150 14.43 6.36 -5.83
C ARG A 150 13.31 7.26 -6.36
N ALA A 151 13.59 8.54 -6.62
CA ALA A 151 12.62 9.48 -7.17
C ALA A 151 12.37 9.29 -8.69
N ALA A 152 13.26 8.59 -9.39
CA ALA A 152 13.13 8.32 -10.83
C ALA A 152 12.19 7.14 -11.15
N TRP A 153 11.86 6.29 -10.16
CA TRP A 153 10.92 5.18 -10.33
C TRP A 153 9.48 5.66 -10.51
N ARG A 154 8.85 5.18 -11.59
CA ARG A 154 7.51 5.53 -12.05
C ARG A 154 6.64 4.27 -12.08
N SER A 155 5.40 4.39 -11.61
CA SER A 155 4.38 3.34 -11.68
C SER A 155 3.48 3.42 -12.93
N GLU A 156 3.67 4.44 -13.77
CA GLU A 156 2.85 4.71 -14.96
C GLU A 156 3.73 5.19 -16.14
N GLY A 157 3.19 5.11 -17.36
CA GLY A 157 3.79 5.74 -18.55
C GLY A 157 4.75 4.90 -19.39
N HIS A 158 4.99 3.63 -19.05
CA HIS A 158 5.81 2.72 -19.88
C HIS A 158 5.01 1.47 -20.29
N GLU A 159 5.12 1.07 -21.55
CA GLU A 159 4.37 -0.01 -22.20
C GLU A 159 4.66 -1.41 -21.64
N LEU A 160 5.81 -1.58 -20.98
CA LEU A 160 6.21 -2.83 -20.32
C LEU A 160 5.67 -2.97 -18.89
N LEU A 161 5.09 -1.93 -18.29
CA LEU A 161 4.50 -2.01 -16.96
C LEU A 161 3.32 -2.99 -16.92
N GLY A 162 3.24 -3.79 -15.86
CA GLY A 162 2.19 -4.79 -15.67
C GLY A 162 2.32 -6.03 -16.55
N GLN A 163 3.34 -6.13 -17.41
CA GLN A 163 3.60 -7.38 -18.14
C GLN A 163 4.18 -8.45 -17.20
N HIS A 164 3.83 -9.70 -17.51
CA HIS A 164 4.31 -10.86 -16.78
C HIS A 164 5.62 -11.37 -17.38
N VAL A 165 6.57 -11.70 -16.52
CA VAL A 165 7.91 -12.14 -16.88
C VAL A 165 8.23 -13.50 -16.25
N ALA A 166 9.14 -14.24 -16.86
CA ALA A 166 9.66 -15.48 -16.29
C ALA A 166 11.18 -15.43 -16.21
N ARG A 167 11.69 -15.48 -14.99
CA ARG A 167 13.12 -15.59 -14.67
C ARG A 167 13.46 -17.03 -14.34
N PHE A 168 14.71 -17.41 -14.54
CA PHE A 168 15.16 -18.78 -14.28
C PHE A 168 16.34 -18.72 -13.32
N PHE A 169 16.23 -19.40 -12.17
CA PHE A 169 17.27 -19.44 -11.15
C PHE A 169 17.66 -20.89 -10.79
N GLY A 170 18.97 -21.10 -10.54
CA GLY A 170 19.61 -22.38 -10.17
C GLY A 170 20.12 -23.21 -11.36
N ALA A 171 21.19 -24.01 -11.29
CA ALA A 171 22.40 -24.01 -10.47
C ALA A 171 23.57 -24.38 -11.41
N SER A 172 24.81 -23.98 -11.11
CA SER A 172 26.00 -24.41 -11.87
C SER A 172 26.26 -25.93 -11.82
N GLN A 173 25.51 -26.67 -10.99
CA GLN A 173 25.55 -28.12 -10.82
C GLN A 173 24.13 -28.64 -10.49
N GLY A 174 23.29 -28.95 -11.49
CA GLY A 174 22.02 -29.66 -11.29
C GLY A 174 21.04 -29.56 -12.48
N PRO A 175 20.22 -30.60 -12.77
CA PRO A 175 19.43 -30.69 -14.01
C PRO A 175 18.08 -29.94 -14.00
N LYS A 176 17.76 -29.15 -12.97
CA LYS A 176 16.45 -28.49 -12.84
C LYS A 176 16.60 -26.97 -12.76
N VAL A 177 16.50 -26.33 -13.93
CA VAL A 177 16.30 -24.89 -14.02
C VAL A 177 14.83 -24.60 -13.67
N ARG A 178 14.58 -23.91 -12.55
CA ARG A 178 13.21 -23.53 -12.15
C ARG A 178 12.90 -22.15 -12.70
N ALA A 179 11.74 -22.02 -13.35
CA ALA A 179 11.20 -20.73 -13.72
C ALA A 179 10.45 -20.09 -12.55
N TYR A 180 10.65 -18.81 -12.34
CA TYR A 180 9.99 -17.94 -11.38
C TYR A 180 9.19 -16.92 -12.18
N LEU A 181 7.90 -16.80 -11.86
CA LEU A 181 6.99 -15.90 -12.56
C LEU A 181 6.85 -14.64 -11.73
N ALA A 182 6.80 -13.50 -12.41
CA ALA A 182 6.83 -12.20 -11.78
C ALA A 182 6.09 -11.17 -12.63
N VAL A 183 5.79 -10.03 -12.03
CA VAL A 183 5.13 -8.89 -12.69
C VAL A 183 5.99 -7.64 -12.60
N ILE A 184 6.07 -6.90 -13.71
CA ILE A 184 6.76 -5.61 -13.73
C ILE A 184 5.88 -4.57 -13.06
N THR A 185 6.36 -3.94 -11.98
CA THR A 185 5.57 -3.03 -11.15
C THR A 185 5.97 -1.56 -11.31
N ARG A 186 7.25 -1.27 -11.56
CA ARG A 186 7.77 0.09 -11.74
C ARG A 186 8.86 0.11 -12.80
N TRP A 187 9.15 1.30 -13.33
CA TRP A 187 10.27 1.53 -14.24
C TRP A 187 10.99 2.83 -13.89
N SER A 188 12.28 2.91 -14.17
CA SER A 188 13.07 4.13 -14.03
C SER A 188 13.93 4.31 -15.29
N PRO A 189 14.00 5.53 -15.86
CA PRO A 189 15.05 5.83 -16.83
C PRO A 189 16.41 5.77 -16.12
N TRP A 190 17.39 5.08 -16.73
CA TRP A 190 18.73 4.87 -16.16
C TRP A 190 19.79 5.09 -17.25
N GLU A 191 20.36 6.30 -17.29
CA GLU A 191 21.38 6.74 -18.26
C GLU A 191 21.05 6.36 -19.71
N ASP A 192 21.59 5.24 -20.19
CA ASP A 192 21.46 4.74 -21.57
C ASP A 192 20.38 3.65 -21.75
N THR A 193 19.72 3.21 -20.67
CA THR A 193 18.69 2.16 -20.70
C THR A 193 17.52 2.45 -19.74
N ASN A 194 16.47 1.62 -19.77
CA ASN A 194 15.42 1.65 -18.76
C ASN A 194 15.58 0.46 -17.82
N LEU A 195 15.48 0.72 -16.51
CA LEU A 195 15.47 -0.29 -15.46
C LEU A 195 14.03 -0.56 -15.01
N PHE A 196 13.70 -1.82 -14.76
CA PHE A 196 12.35 -2.27 -14.43
C PHE A 196 12.35 -3.06 -13.14
N HIS A 197 11.49 -2.65 -12.22
CA HIS A 197 11.32 -3.32 -10.94
C HIS A 197 10.31 -4.45 -11.11
N VAL A 198 10.74 -5.66 -10.81
CA VAL A 198 10.01 -6.91 -11.01
C VAL A 198 9.72 -7.53 -9.65
N LEU A 199 8.45 -7.86 -9.40
CA LEU A 199 7.98 -8.50 -8.18
C LEU A 199 7.63 -9.97 -8.47
N HIS A 200 8.35 -10.89 -7.84
CA HIS A 200 8.15 -12.34 -7.98
C HIS A 200 7.01 -12.83 -7.07
N ASP A 201 6.45 -14.00 -7.42
CA ASP A 201 5.36 -14.65 -6.65
C ASP A 201 5.70 -14.98 -5.18
N ASP A 202 6.99 -15.07 -4.84
CA ASP A 202 7.49 -15.34 -3.48
C ASP A 202 7.74 -14.05 -2.67
N GLY A 203 7.48 -12.89 -3.27
CA GLY A 203 7.71 -11.58 -2.65
C GLY A 203 9.13 -11.05 -2.82
N ASP A 204 10.00 -11.76 -3.56
CA ASP A 204 11.32 -11.24 -3.91
C ASP A 204 11.19 -10.13 -4.97
N GLU A 205 12.06 -9.13 -4.86
CA GLU A 205 12.14 -7.97 -5.75
C GLU A 205 13.46 -8.00 -6.52
N GLU A 206 13.40 -7.76 -7.83
CA GLU A 206 14.56 -7.74 -8.73
C GLU A 206 14.44 -6.57 -9.71
N ASP A 207 15.55 -5.88 -9.99
CA ASP A 207 15.60 -4.84 -11.00
C ASP A 207 16.24 -5.40 -12.27
N LEU A 208 15.55 -5.29 -13.41
CA LEU A 208 15.96 -5.82 -14.71
C LEU A 208 16.10 -4.71 -15.74
N GLU A 209 17.14 -4.79 -16.57
CA GLU A 209 17.29 -3.90 -17.72
C GLU A 209 16.25 -4.21 -18.80
N GLU A 210 15.96 -3.23 -19.67
CA GLU A 210 14.95 -3.36 -20.72
C GLU A 210 15.13 -4.59 -21.63
N GLU A 211 16.37 -4.93 -21.99
CA GLU A 211 16.65 -6.12 -22.81
C GLU A 211 16.41 -7.42 -22.03
N GLU A 212 16.74 -7.44 -20.74
CA GLU A 212 16.50 -8.59 -19.86
C GLU A 212 15.01 -8.81 -19.63
N VAL A 213 14.26 -7.72 -19.47
CA VAL A 213 12.80 -7.74 -19.41
C VAL A 213 12.22 -8.32 -20.68
N ARG A 214 12.64 -7.87 -21.87
CA ARG A 214 12.17 -8.42 -23.15
C ARG A 214 12.43 -9.93 -23.25
N LYS A 215 13.63 -10.39 -22.84
CA LYS A 215 13.97 -11.82 -22.78
C LYS A 215 13.06 -12.57 -21.79
N ALA A 216 12.79 -11.98 -20.63
CA ALA A 216 11.95 -12.56 -19.59
C ALA A 216 10.45 -12.60 -19.96
N ILE A 217 9.94 -11.62 -20.71
CA ILE A 217 8.58 -11.64 -21.30
C ILE A 217 8.48 -12.78 -22.32
N SER A 218 9.48 -12.92 -23.20
CA SER A 218 9.52 -14.03 -24.17
C SER A 218 9.60 -15.39 -23.48
N ALA A 219 10.34 -15.49 -22.37
CA ALA A 219 10.35 -16.68 -21.52
C ALA A 219 8.98 -16.96 -20.87
N TYR A 220 8.26 -15.93 -20.41
CA TYR A 220 6.92 -16.07 -19.85
C TYR A 220 5.94 -16.63 -20.88
N ARG A 221 5.96 -16.12 -22.11
CA ARG A 221 5.10 -16.60 -23.21
C ARG A 221 5.32 -18.07 -23.54
N ARG A 222 6.53 -18.60 -23.33
CA ARG A 222 6.87 -20.01 -23.53
C ARG A 222 6.44 -20.93 -22.38
N GLN A 223 5.93 -20.38 -21.27
CA GLN A 223 5.42 -21.19 -20.17
C GLN A 223 4.09 -21.86 -20.53
N PRO A 224 3.81 -23.06 -19.99
CA PRO A 224 2.52 -23.72 -20.21
C PRO A 224 1.34 -22.82 -19.82
N GLU A 225 0.30 -22.75 -20.66
CA GLU A 225 -0.87 -21.89 -20.45
C GLU A 225 -1.53 -22.10 -19.09
N ALA A 226 -1.66 -23.37 -18.65
CA ALA A 226 -2.22 -23.71 -17.35
C ALA A 226 -1.44 -23.07 -16.19
N ARG A 227 -0.12 -22.91 -16.34
CA ARG A 227 0.75 -22.27 -15.35
C ARG A 227 0.59 -20.75 -15.37
N ARG A 228 0.57 -20.14 -16.56
CA ARG A 228 0.32 -18.71 -16.75
C ARG A 228 -1.03 -18.28 -16.17
N ARG A 229 -2.10 -19.03 -16.46
CA ARG A 229 -3.44 -18.77 -15.91
C ARG A 229 -3.49 -18.80 -14.38
N LYS A 230 -2.79 -19.76 -13.75
CA LYS A 230 -2.71 -19.83 -12.29
C LYS A 230 -1.98 -18.61 -11.70
N HIS A 231 -0.89 -18.20 -12.33
CA HIS A 231 -0.13 -17.00 -11.94
C HIS A 231 -0.98 -15.73 -12.11
N GLU A 232 -1.62 -15.54 -13.26
CA GLU A 232 -2.53 -14.42 -13.52
C GLU A 232 -3.69 -14.35 -12.50
N GLN A 233 -4.23 -15.50 -12.09
CA GLN A 233 -5.24 -15.57 -11.02
C GLN A 233 -4.68 -15.19 -9.65
N HIS A 234 -3.43 -15.58 -9.34
CA HIS A 234 -2.75 -15.22 -8.10
C HIS A 234 -2.52 -13.70 -8.03
N VAL A 235 -1.91 -13.13 -9.06
CA VAL A 235 -1.65 -11.68 -9.19
C VAL A 235 -2.96 -10.89 -9.10
N ALA A 236 -4.02 -11.31 -9.80
CA ALA A 236 -5.33 -10.65 -9.72
C ALA A 236 -5.95 -10.71 -8.32
N LYS A 237 -5.78 -11.83 -7.61
CA LYS A 237 -6.26 -11.98 -6.23
C LYS A 237 -5.49 -11.05 -5.28
N GLU A 238 -4.16 -11.00 -5.38
CA GLU A 238 -3.33 -10.14 -4.55
C GLU A 238 -3.58 -8.65 -4.84
N GLU A 239 -3.76 -8.27 -6.11
CA GLU A 239 -4.14 -6.91 -6.48
C GLU A 239 -5.50 -6.53 -5.89
N LYS A 240 -6.48 -7.44 -5.94
CA LYS A 240 -7.80 -7.23 -5.32
C LYS A 240 -7.68 -7.08 -3.80
N GLN A 241 -6.84 -7.87 -3.15
CA GLN A 241 -6.57 -7.78 -1.72
C GLN A 241 -5.91 -6.45 -1.36
N ARG A 242 -4.84 -6.06 -2.06
CA ARG A 242 -4.16 -4.77 -1.86
C ARG A 242 -5.12 -3.59 -2.02
N LYS A 243 -5.94 -3.58 -3.08
CA LYS A 243 -6.97 -2.56 -3.30
C LYS A 243 -8.04 -2.56 -2.20
N ALA A 244 -8.40 -3.73 -1.67
CA ALA A 244 -9.35 -3.83 -0.56
C ALA A 244 -8.76 -3.31 0.76
N GLU A 245 -7.49 -3.61 1.05
CA GLU A 245 -6.76 -3.09 2.21
C GLU A 245 -6.56 -1.58 2.12
N GLU A 246 -6.21 -1.06 0.93
CA GLU A 246 -6.11 0.38 0.68
C GLU A 246 -7.46 1.07 0.91
N ARG A 247 -8.55 0.52 0.35
CA ARG A 247 -9.91 1.02 0.61
C ARG A 247 -10.34 0.90 2.06
N ALA A 248 -9.84 -0.09 2.79
CA ALA A 248 -10.11 -0.26 4.22
C ALA A 248 -9.35 0.76 5.08
N ARG A 249 -8.19 1.24 4.61
CA ARG A 249 -7.44 2.35 5.24
C ARG A 249 -8.07 3.71 4.96
N GLN A 250 -8.78 3.86 3.85
CA GLN A 250 -9.47 5.10 3.51
C GLN A 250 -10.76 5.28 4.34
N PRO A 251 -11.12 6.53 4.70
CA PRO A 251 -12.38 6.82 5.38
C PRO A 251 -13.59 6.25 4.61
N ARG A 252 -14.52 5.64 5.34
CA ARG A 252 -15.73 5.10 4.70
C ARG A 252 -16.65 6.23 4.26
N LYS A 253 -17.16 6.11 3.04
CA LYS A 253 -18.10 7.09 2.46
C LYS A 253 -19.30 7.34 3.37
N PRO A 254 -19.84 8.57 3.37
CA PRO A 254 -20.94 8.91 4.24
C PRO A 254 -22.22 8.20 3.78
N ARG A 255 -23.03 7.77 4.75
CA ARG A 255 -24.33 7.14 4.50
C ARG A 255 -25.35 8.20 4.08
N SER A 256 -26.18 7.87 3.09
CA SER A 256 -27.32 8.70 2.69
C SER A 256 -28.49 8.53 3.67
N ALA A 257 -29.48 9.44 3.60
CA ALA A 257 -30.68 9.37 4.43
C ALA A 257 -31.42 8.04 4.25
N LEU A 258 -31.60 7.61 2.99
CA LEU A 258 -32.18 6.31 2.65
C LEU A 258 -31.35 5.13 3.20
N ALA A 259 -30.02 5.21 3.19
CA ALA A 259 -29.17 4.15 3.74
C ALA A 259 -29.30 4.04 5.27
N SER A 260 -29.44 5.18 5.96
CA SER A 260 -29.75 5.24 7.40
C SER A 260 -31.12 4.64 7.70
N PHE A 261 -32.16 5.02 6.95
CA PHE A 261 -33.50 4.46 7.06
C PHE A 261 -33.54 2.96 6.77
N SER A 262 -32.87 2.51 5.70
CA SER A 262 -32.78 1.10 5.35
C SER A 262 -32.18 0.29 6.49
N GLN A 263 -31.14 0.80 7.16
CA GLN A 263 -30.52 0.10 8.29
C GLN A 263 -31.47 -0.04 9.49
N ALA A 264 -32.30 0.97 9.76
CA ALA A 264 -33.27 0.93 10.85
C ALA A 264 -34.44 -0.03 10.55
N VAL A 265 -34.92 -0.05 9.30
CA VAL A 265 -36.15 -0.77 8.91
C VAL A 265 -35.88 -2.20 8.42
N ARG A 266 -34.69 -2.50 7.87
CA ARG A 266 -34.36 -3.84 7.36
C ARG A 266 -34.60 -4.97 8.38
N PRO A 267 -34.19 -4.86 9.65
CA PRO A 267 -34.39 -5.93 10.62
C PRO A 267 -35.87 -6.24 10.86
N ALA A 268 -36.71 -5.21 10.93
CA ALA A 268 -38.15 -5.36 11.09
C ALA A 268 -38.79 -6.02 9.85
N LEU A 269 -38.39 -5.61 8.65
CA LEU A 269 -38.85 -6.22 7.40
C LEU A 269 -38.36 -7.65 7.22
N LEU A 270 -37.14 -7.99 7.66
CA LEU A 270 -36.62 -9.35 7.63
C LEU A 270 -37.37 -10.25 8.61
N ALA A 271 -37.75 -9.74 9.78
CA ALA A 271 -38.56 -10.47 10.74
C ALA A 271 -39.99 -10.70 10.23
N ALA A 272 -40.59 -9.71 9.55
CA ALA A 272 -41.91 -9.83 8.94
C ALA A 272 -41.91 -10.70 7.67
N HIS A 273 -40.79 -10.73 6.94
CA HIS A 273 -40.61 -11.46 5.69
C HIS A 273 -39.33 -12.32 5.69
N PRO A 274 -39.29 -13.40 6.50
CA PRO A 274 -38.08 -14.21 6.65
C PRO A 274 -37.66 -14.96 5.39
N ALA A 275 -38.60 -15.19 4.46
CA ALA A 275 -38.34 -15.82 3.17
C ALA A 275 -38.04 -14.82 2.03
N ALA A 276 -38.13 -13.51 2.30
CA ALA A 276 -37.90 -12.51 1.27
C ALA A 276 -36.42 -12.48 0.85
N THR A 277 -36.21 -12.43 -0.46
CA THR A 277 -34.90 -12.24 -1.06
C THR A 277 -34.38 -10.82 -0.77
N ALA A 278 -33.06 -10.63 -0.88
CA ALA A 278 -32.44 -9.31 -0.68
C ALA A 278 -33.02 -8.23 -1.62
N THR A 279 -33.45 -8.61 -2.83
CA THR A 279 -34.09 -7.73 -3.80
C THR A 279 -35.48 -7.32 -3.35
N GLU A 280 -36.30 -8.26 -2.88
CA GLU A 280 -37.64 -7.97 -2.34
C GLU A 280 -37.58 -7.08 -1.10
N LEU A 281 -36.66 -7.36 -0.18
CA LEU A 281 -36.41 -6.51 0.99
C LEU A 281 -36.04 -5.07 0.59
N SER A 282 -35.23 -4.92 -0.46
CA SER A 282 -34.84 -3.59 -0.94
C SER A 282 -36.03 -2.83 -1.55
N ARG A 283 -36.93 -3.51 -2.26
CA ARG A 283 -38.19 -2.91 -2.76
C ARG A 283 -39.10 -2.49 -1.61
N LEU A 284 -39.26 -3.34 -0.59
CA LEU A 284 -40.07 -3.02 0.59
C LEU A 284 -39.52 -1.81 1.36
N VAL A 285 -38.19 -1.72 1.53
CA VAL A 285 -37.55 -0.53 2.12
C VAL A 285 -37.83 0.73 1.30
N MET A 286 -37.74 0.66 -0.02
CA MET A 286 -38.00 1.81 -0.89
C MET A 286 -39.47 2.24 -0.86
N ALA A 287 -40.40 1.29 -0.80
CA ALA A 287 -41.83 1.58 -0.60
C ALA A 287 -42.07 2.25 0.75
N ALA A 288 -41.51 1.70 1.83
CA ALA A 288 -41.60 2.27 3.17
C ALA A 288 -40.99 3.67 3.26
N TRP A 289 -39.90 3.95 2.52
CA TRP A 289 -39.31 5.29 2.45
C TRP A 289 -40.21 6.29 1.73
N ARG A 290 -40.91 5.87 0.66
CA ARG A 290 -41.86 6.73 -0.04
C ARG A 290 -43.10 7.05 0.79
N GLU A 291 -43.52 6.12 1.63
CA GLU A 291 -44.67 6.29 2.55
C GLU A 291 -44.30 6.94 3.88
N ALA A 292 -43.01 7.01 4.21
CA ALA A 292 -42.53 7.63 5.45
C ALA A 292 -42.90 9.12 5.50
N ASP A 293 -43.25 9.57 6.69
CA ASP A 293 -43.66 10.95 6.95
C ASP A 293 -42.46 11.91 6.97
N ALA A 294 -42.75 13.21 6.81
CA ALA A 294 -41.72 14.24 6.72
C ALA A 294 -40.77 14.27 7.94
N ARG A 295 -41.26 13.88 9.12
CA ARG A 295 -40.42 13.80 10.33
C ARG A 295 -39.40 12.67 10.22
N THR A 296 -39.82 11.48 9.79
CA THR A 296 -38.91 10.34 9.57
C THR A 296 -37.86 10.66 8.51
N HIS A 297 -38.25 11.31 7.42
CA HIS A 297 -37.29 11.81 6.41
C HIS A 297 -36.28 12.77 7.03
N ALA A 298 -36.75 13.78 7.77
CA ALA A 298 -35.90 14.78 8.41
C ALA A 298 -34.91 14.17 9.44
N GLU A 299 -35.35 13.18 10.23
CA GLU A 299 -34.49 12.48 11.20
C GLU A 299 -33.34 11.74 10.50
N HIS A 300 -33.63 11.05 9.38
CA HIS A 300 -32.61 10.36 8.60
C HIS A 300 -31.74 11.30 7.76
N GLU A 301 -32.26 12.44 7.29
CA GLU A 301 -31.49 13.50 6.65
C GLU A 301 -30.49 14.16 7.62
N ALA A 302 -30.92 14.43 8.86
CA ALA A 302 -30.05 14.94 9.91
C ALA A 302 -28.95 13.93 10.26
N THR A 303 -29.30 12.65 10.38
CA THR A 303 -28.33 11.57 10.59
C THR A 303 -27.31 11.50 9.44
N ALA A 304 -27.78 11.60 8.19
CA ALA A 304 -26.91 11.64 7.02
C ALA A 304 -26.03 12.91 6.97
N ALA A 305 -26.52 14.05 7.45
CA ALA A 305 -25.75 15.28 7.55
C ALA A 305 -24.62 15.18 8.58
N ALA A 306 -24.89 14.59 9.75
CA ALA A 306 -23.87 14.31 10.76
C ALA A 306 -22.83 13.30 10.25
N ASP A 307 -23.27 12.26 9.54
CA ASP A 307 -22.39 11.26 8.93
C ASP A 307 -21.47 11.86 7.85
N ARG A 308 -22.00 12.81 7.05
CA ARG A 308 -21.21 13.63 6.12
C ARG A 308 -20.15 14.44 6.84
N GLN A 309 -20.48 15.10 7.94
CA GLN A 309 -19.50 15.88 8.72
C GLN A 309 -18.38 15.00 9.29
N ARG A 310 -18.71 13.80 9.81
CA ARG A 310 -17.71 12.81 10.23
C ARG A 310 -16.76 12.48 9.08
N TYR A 311 -17.31 12.13 7.91
CA TYR A 311 -16.50 11.79 6.74
C TYR A 311 -15.57 12.93 6.31
N LEU A 312 -16.08 14.17 6.28
CA LEU A 312 -15.27 15.35 5.96
C LEU A 312 -14.10 15.53 6.94
N ALA A 313 -14.33 15.32 8.24
CA ALA A 313 -13.29 15.39 9.27
C ALA A 313 -12.26 14.25 9.13
N GLU A 314 -12.71 13.02 8.88
CA GLU A 314 -11.83 11.86 8.65
C GLU A 314 -10.98 12.04 7.38
N CYS A 315 -11.57 12.54 6.29
CA CYS A 315 -10.85 12.88 5.06
C CYS A 315 -9.81 13.97 5.30
N ALA A 316 -10.17 15.04 6.02
CA ALA A 316 -9.24 16.12 6.37
C ALA A 316 -8.06 15.61 7.20
N ALA A 317 -8.30 14.72 8.17
CA ALA A 317 -7.24 14.13 9.00
C ALA A 317 -6.25 13.27 8.20
N VAL A 318 -6.73 12.58 7.16
CA VAL A 318 -5.90 11.72 6.29
C VAL A 318 -5.31 12.51 5.10
N GLY A 319 -5.62 13.82 4.98
CA GLY A 319 -5.17 14.65 3.85
C GLY A 319 -5.80 14.25 2.51
N LEU A 320 -6.93 13.52 2.55
CA LEU A 320 -7.70 13.13 1.38
C LEU A 320 -8.73 14.22 1.07
N ALA A 321 -8.87 14.57 -0.21
CA ALA A 321 -10.02 15.37 -0.63
C ALA A 321 -11.29 14.52 -0.43
N PRO A 322 -12.34 15.04 0.23
CA PRO A 322 -13.55 14.28 0.43
C PRO A 322 -14.19 13.94 -0.91
N ASP A 323 -14.60 12.68 -1.08
CA ASP A 323 -15.36 12.22 -2.25
C ASP A 323 -16.73 12.93 -2.22
N GLY A 324 -16.80 14.09 -2.86
CA GLY A 324 -17.95 14.98 -2.91
C GLY A 324 -18.10 15.73 -4.24
N GLU A 325 -17.05 15.73 -5.05
CA GLU A 325 -17.22 15.39 -6.46
C GLU A 325 -16.86 13.91 -6.54
N GLY A 326 -17.56 13.11 -7.35
CA GLY A 326 -16.92 11.88 -7.81
C GLY A 326 -15.55 12.25 -8.41
N ASP A 327 -14.81 11.27 -8.91
CA ASP A 327 -14.10 11.61 -10.13
C ASP A 327 -15.17 12.19 -11.07
N GLY A 328 -15.20 13.51 -11.18
CA GLY A 328 -15.96 14.27 -12.14
C GLY A 328 -15.41 14.00 -13.54
N ARG A 329 -15.19 12.73 -13.89
CA ARG A 329 -15.87 12.11 -15.02
C ARG A 329 -17.34 12.51 -14.93
N ALA A 330 -17.59 13.79 -15.20
CA ALA A 330 -18.81 14.28 -15.80
C ALA A 330 -19.14 13.19 -16.80
N HIS A 331 -20.25 12.50 -16.58
CA HIS A 331 -20.71 11.49 -17.51
C HIS A 331 -20.51 12.10 -18.89
N GLY A 332 -19.78 11.37 -19.74
CA GLY A 332 -19.57 11.84 -21.10
C GLY A 332 -20.93 12.18 -21.71
N PRO A 333 -20.93 12.98 -22.78
CA PRO A 333 -22.13 13.23 -23.56
C PRO A 333 -22.97 11.97 -23.75
N LEU A 334 -24.30 12.10 -23.71
CA LEU A 334 -25.18 10.96 -23.91
C LEU A 334 -24.88 10.34 -25.28
N PRO A 335 -24.76 9.00 -25.38
CA PRO A 335 -24.49 8.36 -26.66
C PRO A 335 -25.61 8.70 -27.65
N PRO A 336 -25.29 8.80 -28.95
CA PRO A 336 -26.27 9.18 -29.94
C PRO A 336 -27.35 8.11 -30.07
N LEU A 337 -28.59 8.54 -30.25
CA LEU A 337 -29.74 7.66 -30.45
C LEU A 337 -29.76 7.17 -31.91
N PRO A 338 -29.85 5.85 -32.16
CA PRO A 338 -30.13 5.34 -33.50
C PRO A 338 -31.57 5.62 -33.91
N ALA A 339 -31.90 5.48 -35.20
CA ALA A 339 -33.26 5.71 -35.71
C ALA A 339 -34.34 4.88 -34.98
N LEU A 340 -34.01 3.64 -34.59
CA LEU A 340 -34.87 2.80 -33.76
C LEU A 340 -35.11 3.39 -32.35
N GLY A 341 -34.13 4.12 -31.80
CA GLY A 341 -34.25 4.85 -30.54
C GLY A 341 -35.26 5.99 -30.64
N PHE A 342 -35.18 6.81 -31.68
CA PHE A 342 -36.17 7.85 -31.95
C PHE A 342 -37.57 7.28 -32.24
N PHE A 343 -37.64 6.14 -32.94
CA PHE A 343 -38.91 5.43 -33.14
C PHE A 343 -39.52 5.00 -31.82
N ARG A 344 -38.72 4.41 -30.91
CA ARG A 344 -39.17 4.04 -29.57
C ARG A 344 -39.69 5.26 -28.81
N GLU A 345 -38.97 6.37 -28.80
CA GLU A 345 -39.43 7.59 -28.14
C GLU A 345 -40.77 8.10 -28.70
N ARG A 346 -40.93 8.09 -30.03
CA ARG A 346 -42.22 8.41 -30.68
C ARG A 346 -43.34 7.46 -30.20
N CYS A 347 -43.07 6.16 -30.12
CA CYS A 347 -44.04 5.20 -29.59
C CYS A 347 -44.36 5.42 -28.10
N GLU A 348 -43.37 5.74 -27.28
CA GLU A 348 -43.56 6.04 -25.84
C GLU A 348 -44.45 7.27 -25.65
N VAL A 349 -44.22 8.33 -26.44
CA VAL A 349 -45.05 9.55 -26.43
C VAL A 349 -46.48 9.23 -26.88
N ALA A 350 -46.64 8.46 -27.96
CA ALA A 350 -47.96 8.11 -28.49
C ALA A 350 -48.76 7.22 -27.51
N LEU A 351 -48.09 6.33 -26.79
CA LEU A 351 -48.71 5.39 -25.85
C LEU A 351 -48.82 5.95 -24.42
N GLY A 352 -48.11 7.05 -24.11
CA GLY A 352 -48.04 7.62 -22.76
C GLY A 352 -47.38 6.71 -21.73
N VAL A 353 -46.56 5.75 -22.18
CA VAL A 353 -45.89 4.75 -21.33
C VAL A 353 -44.45 4.56 -21.78
N ARG A 354 -43.54 4.39 -20.82
CA ARG A 354 -42.14 4.04 -21.08
C ARG A 354 -42.04 2.58 -21.51
N LEU A 355 -41.43 2.32 -22.66
CA LEU A 355 -41.23 0.98 -23.20
C LEU A 355 -39.84 0.48 -22.76
N GLY A 356 -39.68 -0.76 -22.31
CA GLY A 356 -38.36 -1.37 -22.12
C GLY A 356 -37.49 -0.88 -20.95
N GLY A 357 -38.07 -0.68 -19.77
CA GLY A 357 -37.31 -0.57 -18.51
C GLY A 357 -37.15 -1.93 -17.81
N ASP A 358 -36.14 -2.06 -16.93
CA ASP A 358 -35.82 -3.27 -16.12
C ASP A 358 -36.99 -3.77 -15.23
N GLU A 359 -38.08 -3.02 -15.12
CA GLU A 359 -39.25 -3.37 -14.30
C GLU A 359 -40.38 -4.08 -15.06
N THR A 360 -40.22 -4.42 -16.35
CA THR A 360 -41.24 -5.19 -17.08
C THR A 360 -40.66 -6.51 -17.62
N GLU A 361 -41.31 -7.63 -17.29
CA GLU A 361 -41.03 -8.98 -17.83
C GLU A 361 -41.17 -9.07 -19.38
N LEU A 362 -41.54 -7.96 -20.03
CA LEU A 362 -41.81 -7.83 -21.46
C LEU A 362 -40.58 -7.42 -22.29
N GLY A 363 -39.39 -7.27 -21.68
CA GLY A 363 -38.19 -6.72 -22.33
C GLY A 363 -37.89 -7.26 -23.74
N PRO A 364 -37.77 -8.59 -23.95
CA PRO A 364 -37.50 -9.16 -25.28
C PRO A 364 -38.66 -9.01 -26.27
N ALA A 365 -39.91 -9.13 -25.80
CA ALA A 365 -41.10 -9.05 -26.65
C ALA A 365 -41.36 -7.62 -27.15
N VAL A 366 -41.17 -6.62 -26.28
CA VAL A 366 -41.28 -5.20 -26.65
C VAL A 366 -40.18 -4.81 -27.63
N ALA A 367 -38.96 -5.33 -27.45
CA ALA A 367 -37.89 -5.12 -28.41
C ALA A 367 -38.25 -5.68 -29.80
N GLU A 368 -38.74 -6.92 -29.90
CA GLU A 368 -39.16 -7.50 -31.18
C GLU A 368 -40.30 -6.72 -31.84
N LEU A 369 -41.28 -6.25 -31.06
CA LEU A 369 -42.37 -5.40 -31.57
C LEU A 369 -41.86 -4.06 -32.12
N LEU A 370 -40.93 -3.41 -31.42
CA LEU A 370 -40.30 -2.17 -31.90
C LEU A 370 -39.53 -2.41 -33.20
N HIS A 371 -38.76 -3.50 -33.30
CA HIS A 371 -38.04 -3.84 -34.53
C HIS A 371 -38.98 -4.15 -35.69
N CYS A 372 -40.05 -4.90 -35.45
CA CYS A 372 -41.06 -5.18 -36.47
C CYS A 372 -41.79 -3.91 -36.92
N GLY A 373 -42.20 -3.07 -35.97
CA GLY A 373 -42.85 -1.79 -36.25
C GLY A 373 -41.97 -0.86 -37.07
N PHE A 374 -40.69 -0.73 -36.69
CA PHE A 374 -39.73 0.09 -37.41
C PHE A 374 -39.49 -0.40 -38.85
N ARG A 375 -39.44 -1.73 -39.08
CA ARG A 375 -39.30 -2.30 -40.43
C ARG A 375 -40.53 -2.04 -41.32
N GLN A 376 -41.71 -1.95 -40.72
CA GLN A 376 -42.97 -1.72 -41.43
C GLN A 376 -43.26 -0.24 -41.71
N LEU A 377 -42.46 0.68 -41.15
CA LEU A 377 -42.60 2.11 -41.44
C LEU A 377 -42.43 2.41 -42.94
N PRO A 378 -43.20 3.38 -43.47
CA PRO A 378 -42.93 3.96 -44.78
C PRO A 378 -41.48 4.40 -44.91
N ALA A 379 -40.95 4.34 -46.14
CA ALA A 379 -39.56 4.72 -46.39
C ALA A 379 -39.28 6.17 -45.98
N GLU A 380 -40.23 7.08 -46.22
CA GLU A 380 -40.15 8.50 -45.86
C GLU A 380 -40.03 8.69 -44.34
N GLU A 381 -40.90 8.06 -43.55
CA GLU A 381 -40.84 8.15 -42.08
C GLU A 381 -39.58 7.51 -41.49
N ARG A 382 -39.07 6.45 -42.14
CA ARG A 382 -37.80 5.84 -41.73
C ARG A 382 -36.62 6.76 -42.05
N GLU A 383 -36.62 7.41 -43.20
CA GLU A 383 -35.60 8.39 -43.60
C GLU A 383 -35.57 9.58 -42.63
N GLU A 384 -36.73 10.11 -42.21
CA GLU A 384 -36.79 11.15 -41.17
C GLU A 384 -36.09 10.73 -39.86
N LEU A 385 -36.28 9.48 -39.43
CA LEU A 385 -35.68 8.96 -38.21
C LEU A 385 -34.17 8.74 -38.36
N GLU A 386 -33.70 8.37 -39.55
CA GLU A 386 -32.27 8.27 -39.88
C GLU A 386 -31.62 9.66 -39.94
N ASP A 387 -32.31 10.67 -40.47
CA ASP A 387 -31.84 12.06 -40.47
C ASP A 387 -31.72 12.61 -39.04
N LEU A 388 -32.71 12.31 -38.17
CA LEU A 388 -32.63 12.63 -36.74
C LEU A 388 -31.44 11.92 -36.07
N ALA A 389 -31.21 10.64 -36.37
CA ALA A 389 -30.06 9.89 -35.85
C ALA A 389 -28.73 10.47 -36.33
N ALA A 390 -28.64 10.92 -37.59
CA ALA A 390 -27.46 11.57 -38.12
C ALA A 390 -27.19 12.93 -37.46
N ALA A 391 -28.22 13.74 -37.23
CA ALA A 391 -28.11 15.01 -36.49
C ALA A 391 -27.70 14.78 -35.03
N ASP A 392 -28.24 13.76 -34.38
CA ASP A 392 -27.93 13.36 -33.01
C ASP A 392 -26.47 12.90 -32.85
N LEU A 393 -25.98 12.18 -33.86
CA LEU A 393 -24.58 11.78 -33.98
C LEU A 393 -23.65 12.99 -34.08
N GLU A 394 -24.03 14.03 -34.83
CA GLU A 394 -23.22 15.24 -34.94
C GLU A 394 -23.21 16.04 -33.64
N ARG A 395 -24.38 16.22 -33.00
CA ARG A 395 -24.47 16.77 -31.64
C ARG A 395 -23.55 16.03 -30.68
N TYR A 396 -23.57 14.69 -30.70
CA TYR A 396 -22.71 13.88 -29.84
C TYR A 396 -21.22 14.16 -30.08
N LYS A 397 -20.77 14.23 -31.34
CA LYS A 397 -19.37 14.55 -31.65
C LYS A 397 -18.96 15.92 -31.10
N ASP A 398 -19.81 16.93 -31.28
CA ASP A 398 -19.58 18.29 -30.79
C ASP A 398 -19.51 18.32 -29.25
N GLU A 399 -20.45 17.66 -28.58
CA GLU A 399 -20.47 17.55 -27.13
C GLU A 399 -19.25 16.80 -26.60
N VAL A 400 -18.78 15.76 -27.30
CA VAL A 400 -17.59 14.99 -26.93
C VAL A 400 -16.34 15.84 -27.07
N ALA A 401 -16.20 16.59 -28.18
CA ALA A 401 -15.09 17.51 -28.36
C ALA A 401 -15.05 18.59 -27.26
N ALA A 402 -16.21 19.16 -26.92
CA ALA A 402 -16.34 20.13 -25.84
C ALA A 402 -16.06 19.51 -24.46
N TRP A 403 -16.50 18.27 -24.22
CA TRP A 403 -16.23 17.53 -22.99
C TRP A 403 -14.74 17.20 -22.83
N GLN A 404 -14.09 16.70 -23.87
CA GLN A 404 -12.64 16.42 -23.88
C GLN A 404 -11.83 17.69 -23.62
N SER A 405 -12.23 18.82 -24.23
CA SER A 405 -11.60 20.12 -24.00
C SER A 405 -11.73 20.59 -22.54
N ARG A 406 -12.90 20.40 -21.92
CA ARG A 406 -13.12 20.69 -20.49
C ARG A 406 -12.27 19.79 -19.58
N GLN A 407 -12.18 18.50 -19.89
CA GLN A 407 -11.34 17.55 -19.15
C GLN A 407 -9.85 17.93 -19.24
N ALA A 408 -9.36 18.29 -20.43
CA ALA A 408 -7.98 18.76 -20.61
C ALA A 408 -7.70 20.05 -19.81
N ALA A 409 -8.63 21.00 -19.80
CA ALA A 409 -8.51 22.23 -19.01
C ALA A 409 -8.51 21.95 -17.49
N HIS A 410 -9.36 21.03 -17.03
CA HIS A 410 -9.41 20.59 -15.63
C HIS A 410 -8.10 19.91 -15.22
N ALA A 411 -7.57 19.00 -16.05
CA ALA A 411 -6.28 18.35 -15.81
C ALA A 411 -5.13 19.37 -15.71
N LYS A 412 -5.11 20.38 -16.58
CA LYS A 412 -4.13 21.48 -16.53
C LYS A 412 -4.23 22.31 -15.25
N ARG A 413 -5.45 22.65 -14.81
CA ARG A 413 -5.69 23.38 -13.54
C ARG A 413 -5.23 22.57 -12.32
N ARG A 414 -5.51 21.26 -12.31
CA ARG A 414 -5.09 20.36 -11.23
C ARG A 414 -3.56 20.21 -11.17
N ALA A 415 -2.88 20.11 -12.31
CA ALA A 415 -1.42 20.11 -12.37
C ALA A 415 -0.80 21.42 -11.83
N GLN A 416 -1.43 22.57 -12.13
CA GLN A 416 -0.98 23.88 -11.64
C GLN A 416 -1.23 24.05 -10.12
N ALA A 417 -2.36 23.56 -9.61
CA ALA A 417 -2.68 23.61 -8.18
C ALA A 417 -1.78 22.68 -7.34
N GLY A 418 -1.39 21.52 -7.88
CA GLY A 418 -0.44 20.60 -7.24
C GLY A 418 1.00 21.11 -7.18
N GLY A 419 1.35 22.14 -7.97
CA GLY A 419 2.67 22.77 -7.96
C GLY A 419 2.85 23.91 -6.95
N ALA A 420 1.75 24.43 -6.37
CA ALA A 420 1.81 25.49 -5.38
C ALA A 420 2.02 24.92 -3.97
N LYS A 421 3.28 24.62 -3.60
CA LYS A 421 3.65 24.47 -2.19
C LYS A 421 3.26 25.77 -1.46
N ARG A 422 2.39 25.65 -0.43
CA ARG A 422 2.11 26.75 0.50
C ARG A 422 3.45 27.32 1.01
N PRO A 423 3.67 28.65 0.98
CA PRO A 423 4.82 29.21 1.69
C PRO A 423 4.68 28.86 3.16
N ARG A 424 5.73 28.25 3.71
CA ARG A 424 5.89 27.98 5.13
C ARG A 424 5.84 29.34 5.83
N ALA A 425 4.83 29.55 6.68
CA ALA A 425 4.81 30.71 7.55
C ALA A 425 6.03 30.61 8.47
N GLU A 426 6.93 31.58 8.34
CA GLU A 426 7.99 31.80 9.31
C GLU A 426 7.34 32.39 10.57
N GLU A 427 7.55 31.71 11.69
CA GLU A 427 7.31 32.22 13.04
C GLU A 427 8.67 32.51 13.68
#